data_AF-A0A534X1Y0-F1
#
_entry.id   AF-A0A534X1Y0-F1
#
_cell.length_a   1.000
_cell.length_b   1.000
_cell.length_c   1.000
_cell.angle_alpha   90.00
_cell.angle_beta   90.00
_cell.angle_gamma   90.00
#
_symmetry.space_group_name_H-M   'P 1'
#
loop_
_entity.id
_entity.type
_entity.pdbx_description
1 polymer ?
#
loop_
_entity_poly.entity_id
_entity_poly.type
_entity_poly.pdbx_seq_one_letter_code
_entity_poly.pdbx_strand_id
1 'polypeptide(L)'
;MSNLHLFDLLVIAGYFVVLLGIGYWAARREKNVSADYFLASRDVGWFAVGASLFASNIGSEHLVGLAGTGAASGLAVGHFEWLACLILLLLGWLFTPFY
;
A
#
# COMPACT_ATOMS: atom_id res chain seq x y z
N MET A 1 1.09 -33.50 7.68
CA MET A 1 0.54 -32.72 6.55
C MET A 1 -0.66 -31.96 7.10
N SER A 2 -0.42 -30.72 7.53
CA SER A 2 -1.37 -29.95 8.34
C SER A 2 -2.61 -29.63 7.52
N ASN A 3 -3.76 -30.11 7.98
CA ASN A 3 -5.06 -29.77 7.41
C ASN A 3 -5.24 -28.25 7.50
N LEU A 4 -5.24 -27.54 6.38
CA LEU A 4 -5.72 -26.17 6.33
C LEU A 4 -7.16 -26.22 6.83
N HIS A 5 -7.41 -25.65 8.00
CA HIS A 5 -8.72 -25.70 8.60
C HIS A 5 -9.69 -25.01 7.64
N LEU A 6 -10.89 -25.56 7.44
CA LEU A 6 -11.90 -24.97 6.52
C LEU A 6 -12.14 -23.48 6.83
N PHE A 7 -11.92 -23.09 8.08
CA PHE A 7 -11.96 -21.71 8.55
C PHE A 7 -10.90 -20.80 7.91
N ASP A 8 -9.65 -21.25 7.75
CA ASP A 8 -8.58 -20.46 7.13
C ASP A 8 -8.90 -20.18 5.65
N LEU A 9 -9.39 -21.20 4.95
CA LEU A 9 -9.82 -21.07 3.55
C LEU A 9 -10.99 -20.08 3.41
N LEU A 10 -11.94 -20.12 4.35
CA LEU A 10 -13.11 -19.25 4.34
C LEU A 10 -12.73 -17.78 4.60
N VAL A 11 -11.78 -17.53 5.50
CA VAL A 11 -11.24 -16.18 5.74
C VAL A 11 -10.53 -15.64 4.49
N ILE A 12 -9.70 -16.46 3.85
CA ILE A 12 -9.01 -16.08 2.60
C ILE A 12 -10.02 -15.78 1.49
N ALA A 13 -10.98 -16.67 1.27
CA ALA A 13 -12.02 -16.47 0.27
C ALA A 13 -12.86 -15.20 0.54
N GLY A 14 -13.23 -14.97 1.79
CA GLY A 14 -13.94 -13.75 2.22
C GLY A 14 -13.15 -12.48 1.94
N TYR A 15 -11.84 -12.47 2.23
CA TYR A 15 -10.96 -11.34 1.91
C TYR A 15 -10.98 -11.02 0.41
N PHE A 16 -10.80 -12.02 -0.46
CA PHE A 16 -10.85 -11.81 -1.91
C PHE A 16 -12.21 -11.30 -2.40
N VAL A 17 -13.31 -11.83 -1.87
CA VAL A 17 -14.66 -11.38 -2.24
C VAL A 17 -14.88 -9.92 -1.86
N VAL A 18 -14.46 -9.50 -0.67
CA VAL A 18 -14.54 -8.10 -0.24
C VAL A 18 -13.67 -7.20 -1.11
N LEU A 19 -12.43 -7.62 -1.40
CA LEU A 19 -11.51 -6.86 -2.25
C LEU A 19 -12.08 -6.64 -3.66
N LEU A 20 -12.60 -7.71 -4.28
CA LEU A 20 -13.25 -7.66 -5.59
C LEU A 20 -14.53 -6.83 -5.54
N GLY A 21 -15.30 -6.91 -4.44
CA GLY A 21 -16.50 -6.12 -4.23
C GLY A 21 -16.21 -4.61 -4.19
N ILE A 22 -15.18 -4.20 -3.45
CA ILE A 22 -14.72 -2.81 -3.38
C ILE A 22 -14.22 -2.35 -4.75
N GLY A 23 -13.36 -3.16 -5.41
CA GLY A 23 -12.84 -2.84 -6.73
C GLY A 23 -13.94 -2.69 -7.79
N TYR A 24 -14.93 -3.59 -7.78
CA TYR A 24 -16.08 -3.53 -8.69
C TYR A 24 -16.98 -2.32 -8.41
N TRP A 25 -17.20 -2.00 -7.14
CA TRP A 25 -17.98 -0.83 -6.73
C TRP A 25 -17.30 0.48 -7.15
N ALA A 26 -15.99 0.59 -6.92
CA ALA A 26 -15.19 1.74 -7.37
C ALA A 26 -15.20 1.88 -8.91
N ALA A 27 -14.96 0.78 -9.64
CA ALA A 27 -14.97 0.76 -11.09
C ALA A 27 -16.34 1.12 -11.70
N ARG A 28 -17.45 0.79 -11.02
CA ARG A 28 -18.79 1.22 -11.45
C ARG A 28 -19.05 2.71 -11.22
N ARG A 29 -18.39 3.33 -10.24
CA ARG A 29 -18.54 4.75 -9.91
C ARG A 29 -17.83 5.67 -10.92
N GLU A 30 -16.76 5.19 -11.54
CA GLU A 30 -15.93 5.97 -12.48
C GLU A 30 -16.52 6.14 -13.89
N LYS A 31 -17.63 5.47 -14.22
CA LYS A 31 -18.22 5.54 -15.57
C LYS A 31 -18.80 6.91 -15.96
N ASN A 32 -18.98 7.84 -15.02
CA ASN A 32 -19.67 9.10 -15.29
C ASN A 32 -18.77 10.34 -15.41
N VAL A 33 -17.46 10.27 -15.11
CA VAL A 33 -16.62 11.47 -15.20
C VAL A 33 -15.16 11.11 -15.53
N SER A 34 -14.88 10.77 -16.79
CA SER A 34 -13.51 10.60 -17.30
C SER A 34 -12.66 11.88 -17.21
N ALA A 35 -13.30 13.05 -17.03
CA ALA A 35 -12.63 14.31 -16.75
C ALA A 35 -12.18 14.41 -15.28
N ASP A 36 -12.99 14.01 -14.29
CA ASP A 36 -12.67 14.11 -12.85
C ASP A 36 -11.69 13.06 -12.37
N TYR A 37 -11.53 11.90 -13.00
CA TYR A 37 -10.44 10.99 -12.61
C TYR A 37 -9.07 11.62 -12.87
N PHE A 38 -8.95 12.49 -13.89
CA PHE A 38 -7.77 13.30 -14.17
C PHE A 38 -7.78 14.67 -13.46
N LEU A 39 -8.97 15.26 -13.20
CA LEU A 39 -9.14 16.57 -12.55
C LEU A 39 -9.30 16.51 -11.00
N ALA A 40 -9.47 15.32 -10.40
CA ALA A 40 -9.48 15.10 -8.95
C ALA A 40 -8.13 15.42 -8.28
N SER A 41 -7.17 15.92 -9.05
CA SER A 41 -5.90 16.48 -8.61
C SER A 41 -6.02 17.91 -8.02
N ARG A 42 -7.19 18.34 -7.51
CA ARG A 42 -7.32 19.64 -6.82
C ARG A 42 -7.48 19.55 -5.30
N ASP A 43 -7.90 18.41 -4.76
CA ASP A 43 -8.18 18.27 -3.32
C ASP A 43 -7.96 16.84 -2.80
N VAL A 44 -7.01 16.09 -3.39
CA VAL A 44 -6.54 14.86 -2.73
C VAL A 44 -5.81 15.31 -1.47
N GLY A 45 -6.47 15.14 -0.32
CA GLY A 45 -5.90 15.52 0.97
C GLY A 45 -4.50 14.94 1.12
N TRP A 46 -3.55 15.74 1.60
CA TRP A 46 -2.14 15.37 1.77
C TRP A 46 -1.95 13.98 2.42
N PHE A 47 -2.82 13.63 3.38
CA PHE A 47 -2.85 12.31 4.02
C PHE A 47 -3.17 11.16 3.07
N ALA A 48 -4.12 11.33 2.14
CA ALA A 48 -4.49 10.31 1.17
C ALA A 48 -3.36 10.08 0.15
N VAL A 49 -2.67 11.14 -0.28
CA VAL A 49 -1.48 11.03 -1.15
C VAL A 49 -0.35 10.28 -0.42
N GLY A 50 -0.04 10.68 0.81
CA GLY A 50 0.99 10.01 1.62
C GLY A 50 0.67 8.55 1.91
N ALA A 51 -0.59 8.23 2.26
CA ALA A 51 -1.03 6.87 2.51
C ALA A 51 -0.96 6.01 1.24
N SER A 52 -1.30 6.57 0.06
CA SER A 52 -1.19 5.85 -1.21
C SER A 52 0.27 5.58 -1.59
N LEU A 53 1.17 6.56 -1.41
CA LEU A 53 2.60 6.37 -1.67
C LEU A 53 3.19 5.29 -0.75
N PHE A 54 2.82 5.32 0.54
CA PHE A 54 3.25 4.30 1.51
C PHE A 54 2.67 2.91 1.18
N ALA A 55 1.37 2.83 0.86
CA ALA A 55 0.73 1.58 0.48
C ALA A 55 1.32 0.97 -0.80
N SER A 56 1.74 1.79 -1.76
CA SER A 56 2.43 1.33 -2.97
C SER A 56 3.87 0.85 -2.72
N ASN A 57 4.51 1.31 -1.64
CA ASN A 57 5.89 0.92 -1.32
C ASN A 57 5.96 -0.32 -0.40
N ILE A 58 4.95 -0.54 0.45
CA ILE A 58 4.92 -1.68 1.38
C ILE A 58 4.13 -2.85 0.77
N GLY A 59 4.87 -3.84 0.24
CA GLY A 59 4.32 -5.09 -0.26
C GLY A 59 4.37 -6.25 0.75
N SER A 60 3.65 -7.34 0.47
CA SER A 60 3.73 -8.58 1.25
C SER A 60 5.14 -9.18 1.30
N GLU A 61 5.92 -8.98 0.23
CA GLU A 61 7.34 -9.32 0.15
C GLU A 61 8.19 -8.54 1.14
N HIS A 62 7.85 -7.27 1.38
CA HIS A 62 8.56 -6.39 2.29
C HIS A 62 8.38 -6.84 3.74
N LEU A 63 7.14 -7.19 4.11
CA LEU A 63 6.82 -7.66 5.46
C LEU A 63 7.46 -9.03 5.77
N VAL A 64 7.41 -9.98 4.85
CA VAL A 64 8.03 -11.31 5.03
C VAL A 64 9.56 -11.21 5.00
N GLY A 65 10.11 -10.38 4.12
CA GLY A 65 11.55 -10.14 3.99
C GLY A 65 12.16 -9.42 5.20
N LEU A 66 11.50 -8.36 5.70
CA LEU A 66 11.94 -7.64 6.91
C LEU A 66 11.79 -8.51 8.16
N ALA A 67 10.71 -9.29 8.27
CA ALA A 67 10.56 -10.22 9.39
C ALA A 67 11.65 -11.31 9.39
N GLY A 68 11.98 -11.86 8.21
CA GLY A 68 13.01 -12.89 8.07
C GLY A 68 14.43 -12.37 8.31
N THR A 69 14.76 -11.19 7.76
CA THR A 69 16.06 -10.55 7.98
C THR A 69 16.20 -10.02 9.41
N GLY A 70 15.14 -9.47 10.00
CA GLY A 70 15.10 -9.07 11.41
C GLY A 70 15.27 -10.24 12.38
N ALA A 71 14.76 -11.43 12.05
CA ALA A 71 15.00 -12.65 12.83
C ALA A 71 16.45 -13.15 12.73
N ALA A 72 17.14 -12.89 11.61
CA ALA A 72 18.50 -13.36 11.36
C ALA A 72 19.58 -12.38 11.85
N SER A 73 19.39 -11.07 11.66
CA SER A 73 20.40 -10.03 11.93
C SER A 73 19.96 -8.95 12.94
N GLY A 74 18.76 -9.09 13.53
CA GLY A 74 18.25 -8.22 14.58
C GLY A 74 17.77 -6.85 14.09
N LEU A 75 17.64 -5.90 15.02
CA LEU A 75 17.07 -4.56 14.77
C LEU A 75 17.89 -3.69 13.81
N ALA A 76 19.11 -4.09 13.45
CA ALA A 76 19.98 -3.35 12.54
C ALA A 76 19.35 -3.15 11.15
N VAL A 77 18.49 -4.09 10.69
CA VAL A 77 17.80 -3.97 9.41
C VAL A 77 16.74 -2.86 9.42
N GLY A 78 16.16 -2.55 10.57
CA GLY A 78 15.19 -1.46 10.73
C GLY A 78 15.78 -0.07 10.41
N HIS A 79 17.11 0.07 10.39
CA HIS A 79 17.75 1.30 9.98
C HIS A 79 17.49 1.66 8.51
N PHE A 80 17.34 0.65 7.64
CA PHE A 80 16.98 0.88 6.23
C PHE A 80 15.61 1.53 6.10
N GLU A 81 14.63 1.08 6.89
CA GLU A 81 13.27 1.64 6.90
C GLU A 81 13.25 3.09 7.40
N TRP A 82 14.05 3.39 8.42
CA TRP A 82 14.13 4.74 8.98
C TRP A 82 14.78 5.72 8.00
N LEU A 83 15.82 5.27 7.29
CA LEU A 83 16.45 6.04 6.21
C LEU A 83 15.52 6.20 5.01
N ALA A 84 14.77 5.16 4.64
CA ALA A 84 13.83 5.21 3.52
C ALA A 84 12.77 6.30 3.73
N CYS A 85 12.17 6.39 4.92
CA CYS A 85 11.23 7.48 5.25
C CYS A 85 11.87 8.87 5.11
N LEU A 86 13.10 9.06 5.58
CA LEU A 86 13.81 10.34 5.47
C LEU A 86 14.11 10.71 4.02
N ILE A 87 14.58 9.75 3.22
CA ILE A 87 14.89 9.95 1.81
C ILE A 87 13.62 10.24 1.01
N LEU A 88 12.49 9.57 1.29
CA LEU A 88 11.20 9.84 0.67
C LEU A 88 10.69 11.26 0.95
N LEU A 89 10.85 11.75 2.19
CA LEU A 89 10.50 13.13 2.54
C LEU A 89 11.41 14.14 1.82
N LEU A 90 12.72 13.88 1.76
CA LEU A 90 13.69 14.70 1.04
C LEU A 90 13.40 14.74 -0.47
N LEU A 91 13.06 13.59 -1.05
CA LEU A 91 12.70 13.45 -2.45
C LEU A 91 11.40 14.20 -2.75
N GLY A 92 10.36 14.03 -1.91
CA GLY A 92 9.13 14.81 -2.02
C GLY A 92 9.42 16.30 -2.00
N TRP A 93 10.14 16.79 -0.99
CA TRP A 93 10.45 18.21 -0.87
C TRP A 93 11.32 18.76 -2.02
N LEU A 94 12.24 17.96 -2.55
CA LEU A 94 13.08 18.36 -3.68
C LEU A 94 12.31 18.35 -5.00
N PHE A 95 11.46 17.35 -5.26
CA PHE A 95 10.81 17.16 -6.56
C PHE A 95 9.45 17.86 -6.68
N THR A 96 8.70 18.06 -5.58
CA THR A 96 7.45 18.84 -5.56
C THR A 96 7.58 20.27 -6.13
N PRO A 97 8.66 21.05 -5.90
CA PRO A 97 8.77 22.38 -6.51
C PRO A 97 9.13 22.37 -8.01
N PHE A 98 9.52 21.23 -8.59
CA PHE A 98 9.84 21.12 -10.02
C PHE A 98 8.71 20.53 -10.87
N TYR A 99 7.59 20.14 -10.26
CA TYR A 99 6.43 19.51 -10.93
C TYR A 99 5.14 20.23 -10.56
#